data_AF-A0A919HZZ4-F1
#
_entry.id   AF-A0A919HZZ4-F1
#
_cell.length_a   1.000
_cell.length_b   1.000
_cell.length_c   1.000
_cell.angle_alpha   90.00
_cell.angle_beta   90.00
_cell.angle_gamma   90.00
#
_symmetry.space_group_name_H-M   'P 1'
#
loop_
_entity.id
_entity.type
_entity.pdbx_description
1 polymer ?
#
loop_
_entity_poly.entity_id
_entity_poly.type
_entity_poly.pdbx_seq_one_letter_code
_entity_poly.pdbx_strand_id
1 'polypeptide(L)'
;MRNLCAPTQPCYPPARDRFHWRVLSHLGSNFLSMMDNAEILRGTLALYDWTESEMNRRRLEAIVDVQHHLIQRFEKGFLLRGVDIQVTLDSNGFAGEGDITLFGELLHRFFALYADIHLFTQLTLILQPTGKCLQWTEHHSQRVPG
;
A
#
# COMPACT_ATOMS: atom_id res chain seq x y z
N MET A 1 6.85 -3.05 38.49
CA MET A 1 6.55 -2.95 37.04
C MET A 1 6.02 -1.56 36.74
N ARG A 2 6.42 -0.93 35.63
CA ARG A 2 5.90 0.36 35.17
C ARG A 2 5.23 0.16 33.83
N ASN A 3 3.97 0.58 33.71
CA ASN A 3 3.27 0.55 32.44
C ASN A 3 3.70 1.75 31.56
N LEU A 4 4.02 1.51 30.29
CA LEU A 4 4.48 2.53 29.35
C LEU A 4 3.32 3.15 28.55
N CYS A 5 2.20 2.43 28.39
CA CYS A 5 1.01 2.89 27.67
C CYS A 5 -0.26 2.24 28.24
N ALA A 6 -1.41 2.89 28.08
CA ALA A 6 -2.68 2.30 28.52
C ALA A 6 -2.94 0.98 27.76
N PRO A 7 -3.42 -0.08 28.45
CA PRO A 7 -3.79 -1.32 27.78
C PRO A 7 -4.95 -1.05 26.80
N THR A 8 -4.86 -1.67 25.62
CA THR A 8 -5.91 -1.56 24.60
C THR A 8 -7.09 -2.48 24.92
N GLN A 9 -8.28 -2.08 24.47
CA GLN A 9 -9.45 -2.96 24.50
C GLN A 9 -9.34 -4.01 23.39
N PRO A 10 -9.98 -5.20 23.56
CA PRO A 10 -10.09 -6.18 22.48
C PRO A 10 -10.72 -5.56 21.23
N CYS A 11 -10.16 -5.91 20.06
CA CYS A 11 -10.61 -5.44 18.76
C CYS A 11 -11.10 -6.64 17.94
N TYR A 12 -12.35 -6.59 17.48
CA TYR A 12 -13.00 -7.70 16.79
C TYR A 12 -13.13 -7.42 15.29
N PRO A 13 -12.95 -8.43 14.42
CA PRO A 13 -13.04 -8.23 12.99
C PRO A 13 -14.48 -7.89 12.54
N PRO A 14 -14.65 -7.10 11.47
CA PRO A 14 -15.97 -6.82 10.91
C PRO A 14 -16.62 -8.10 10.36
N ALA A 15 -17.88 -8.35 10.74
CA ALA A 15 -18.64 -9.53 10.28
C ALA A 15 -19.71 -9.21 9.20
N ARG A 16 -19.77 -7.97 8.71
CA ARG A 16 -20.81 -7.48 7.79
C ARG A 16 -20.26 -7.23 6.37
N ASP A 17 -21.14 -6.85 5.46
CA ASP A 17 -20.79 -6.28 4.14
C ASP A 17 -19.81 -7.11 3.27
N ARG A 18 -20.03 -8.43 3.23
CA ARG A 18 -19.19 -9.36 2.43
C ARG A 18 -17.68 -9.21 2.72
N PHE A 19 -17.32 -8.79 3.94
CA PHE A 19 -15.93 -8.56 4.36
C PHE A 19 -14.99 -9.70 3.96
N HIS A 20 -15.36 -10.94 4.31
CA HIS A 20 -14.57 -12.12 3.97
C HIS A 20 -14.32 -12.27 2.46
N TRP A 21 -15.32 -11.95 1.63
CA TRP A 21 -15.15 -12.00 0.18
C TRP A 21 -14.20 -10.90 -0.32
N ARG A 22 -14.31 -9.67 0.20
CA ARG A 22 -13.37 -8.59 -0.13
C ARG A 22 -11.94 -8.94 0.30
N VAL A 23 -11.78 -9.60 1.45
CA VAL A 23 -10.49 -10.12 1.90
C VAL A 23 -9.96 -11.16 0.91
N LEU A 24 -10.75 -12.17 0.55
CA LEU A 24 -10.31 -13.19 -0.40
C LEU A 24 -10.00 -12.62 -1.79
N SER A 25 -10.78 -11.66 -2.27
CA SER A 25 -10.61 -11.07 -3.61
C SER A 25 -9.27 -10.37 -3.79
N HIS A 26 -8.80 -9.63 -2.77
CA HIS A 26 -7.54 -8.87 -2.91
C HIS A 26 -6.28 -9.72 -2.71
N LEU A 27 -6.39 -10.98 -2.28
CA LEU A 27 -5.25 -11.90 -2.15
C LEU A 27 -4.76 -12.46 -3.49
N GLY A 28 -5.56 -12.32 -4.56
CA GLY A 28 -5.19 -12.80 -5.89
C GLY A 28 -4.08 -11.94 -6.51
N SER A 29 -3.11 -12.58 -7.18
CA SER A 29 -1.98 -11.89 -7.83
C SER A 29 -2.43 -10.84 -8.86
N ASN A 30 -3.55 -11.09 -9.55
CA ASN A 30 -4.10 -10.17 -10.54
C ASN A 30 -4.77 -8.92 -9.93
N PHE A 31 -4.95 -8.85 -8.61
CA PHE A 31 -5.61 -7.71 -7.98
C PHE A 31 -4.79 -6.42 -8.11
N LEU A 32 -3.46 -6.52 -8.24
CA LEU A 32 -2.58 -5.36 -8.42
C LEU A 32 -3.00 -4.52 -9.63
N SER A 33 -3.40 -5.13 -10.75
CA SER A 33 -3.78 -4.37 -11.94
C SER A 33 -5.05 -3.53 -11.75
N MET A 34 -5.90 -3.87 -10.77
CA MET A 34 -7.11 -3.11 -10.45
C MET A 34 -6.84 -1.99 -9.42
N MET A 35 -5.65 -1.95 -8.82
CA MET A 35 -5.34 -1.04 -7.73
C MET A 35 -4.71 0.29 -8.20
N ASP A 36 -4.90 0.64 -9.47
CA ASP A 36 -4.47 1.89 -10.11
C ASP A 36 -5.42 3.08 -9.81
N ASN A 37 -6.19 2.98 -8.73
CA ASN A 37 -7.13 4.01 -8.29
C ASN A 37 -7.08 4.12 -6.76
N ALA A 38 -7.02 5.37 -6.27
CA ALA A 38 -7.04 5.67 -4.85
C ALA A 38 -8.25 5.09 -4.11
N GLU A 39 -9.43 5.03 -4.72
CA GLU A 39 -10.62 4.43 -4.10
C GLU A 39 -10.43 2.94 -3.78
N ILE A 40 -9.81 2.20 -4.70
CA ILE A 40 -9.57 0.76 -4.55
C ILE A 40 -8.48 0.52 -3.51
N LEU A 41 -7.40 1.31 -3.53
CA LEU A 41 -6.35 1.22 -2.51
C LEU A 41 -6.91 1.56 -1.12
N ARG A 42 -7.66 2.66 -0.97
CA ARG A 42 -8.33 3.03 0.30
C ARG A 42 -9.26 1.92 0.77
N GLY A 43 -10.11 1.40 -0.12
CA GLY A 43 -11.05 0.34 0.20
C GLY A 43 -10.39 -0.99 0.58
N THR A 44 -9.20 -1.27 0.07
CA THR A 44 -8.41 -2.46 0.40
C THR A 44 -7.71 -2.29 1.75
N LEU A 45 -7.05 -1.15 1.98
CA LEU A 45 -6.40 -0.85 3.26
C LEU A 45 -7.41 -0.73 4.41
N ALA A 46 -8.63 -0.24 4.13
CA ALA A 46 -9.72 -0.18 5.10
C ALA A 46 -10.15 -1.57 5.62
N LEU A 47 -9.85 -2.67 4.90
CA LEU A 47 -10.11 -4.01 5.41
C LEU A 47 -9.27 -4.35 6.65
N TYR A 48 -8.18 -3.61 6.88
CA TYR A 48 -7.25 -3.80 8.00
C TYR A 48 -7.49 -2.83 9.16
N ASP A 49 -8.34 -1.81 8.98
CA ASP A 49 -8.69 -0.89 10.06
C ASP A 49 -9.93 -1.36 10.83
N TRP A 50 -9.71 -2.04 11.95
CA TRP A 50 -10.77 -2.50 12.86
C TRP A 50 -10.92 -1.61 14.09
N THR A 51 -10.12 -0.53 14.17
CA THR A 51 -9.91 0.24 15.41
C THR A 51 -10.78 1.50 15.51
N GLU A 52 -11.66 1.74 14.53
CA GLU A 52 -12.47 2.98 14.40
C GLU A 52 -11.66 4.27 14.61
N SER A 53 -10.34 4.22 14.34
CA SER A 53 -9.42 5.29 14.67
C SER A 53 -9.57 6.45 13.69
N GLU A 54 -9.88 7.64 14.21
CA GLU A 54 -9.96 8.86 13.40
C GLU A 54 -8.64 9.14 12.68
N MET A 55 -7.51 8.79 13.29
CA MET A 55 -6.18 8.95 12.68
C MET A 55 -6.02 8.03 11.46
N ASN A 56 -6.47 6.77 11.55
CA ASN A 56 -6.41 5.85 10.41
C ASN A 56 -7.32 6.33 9.29
N ARG A 57 -8.53 6.81 9.61
CA ARG A 57 -9.44 7.38 8.63
C ARG A 57 -8.82 8.57 7.90
N ARG A 58 -8.21 9.51 8.63
CA ARG A 58 -7.51 10.67 8.03
C ARG A 58 -6.37 10.24 7.12
N ARG A 59 -5.55 9.26 7.52
CA ARG A 59 -4.46 8.73 6.67
C ARG A 59 -4.99 8.07 5.39
N LEU A 60 -6.10 7.33 5.48
CA LEU A 60 -6.73 6.72 4.31
C LEU A 60 -7.29 7.80 3.37
N GLU A 61 -8.00 8.78 3.91
CA GLU A 61 -8.53 9.93 3.13
C GLU A 61 -7.42 10.76 2.50
N ALA A 62 -6.24 10.79 3.11
CA ALA A 62 -5.05 11.48 2.59
C ALA A 62 -4.43 10.81 1.35
N ILE A 63 -4.84 9.59 0.98
CA ILE A 63 -4.45 9.00 -0.30
C ILE A 63 -5.25 9.73 -1.38
N VAL A 64 -4.61 10.61 -2.13
CA VAL A 64 -5.27 11.48 -3.12
C VAL A 64 -5.42 10.78 -4.45
N ASP A 65 -4.33 10.17 -4.94
CA ASP A 65 -4.28 9.57 -6.28
C ASP A 65 -3.35 8.35 -6.28
N VAL A 66 -3.58 7.41 -7.20
CA VAL A 66 -2.73 6.25 -7.43
C VAL A 66 -2.59 6.07 -8.93
N GLN A 67 -1.37 5.88 -9.41
CA GLN A 67 -1.08 5.67 -10.83
C GLN A 67 -0.05 4.55 -10.99
N HIS A 68 -0.21 3.75 -12.04
CA HIS A 68 0.73 2.69 -12.38
C HIS A 68 1.48 3.04 -13.66
N HIS A 69 2.82 2.96 -13.60
CA HIS A 69 3.67 3.13 -14.77
C HIS A 69 4.42 1.84 -15.05
N LEU A 70 4.31 1.34 -16.28
CA LEU A 70 5.03 0.14 -16.69
C LEU A 70 6.52 0.47 -16.87
N ILE A 71 7.37 -0.30 -16.21
CA ILE A 71 8.82 -0.27 -16.42
C ILE A 71 9.21 -1.47 -17.29
N GLN A 72 9.93 -1.20 -18.37
CA GLN A 72 10.53 -2.24 -19.21
C GLN A 72 11.99 -1.89 -19.49
N ARG A 73 12.91 -2.78 -19.11
CA ARG A 73 14.34 -2.59 -19.40
C ARG A 73 15.02 -3.90 -19.73
N PHE A 74 16.05 -3.86 -20.56
CA PHE A 74 16.90 -5.02 -20.82
C PHE A 74 18.00 -5.09 -19.77
N GLU A 75 18.17 -6.25 -19.14
CA GLU A 75 19.21 -6.50 -18.16
C GLU A 75 19.81 -7.89 -18.40
N LYS A 76 21.13 -7.95 -18.59
CA LYS A 76 21.89 -9.20 -18.86
C LYS A 76 21.32 -10.06 -20.00
N GLY A 77 20.75 -9.43 -21.04
CA GLY A 77 20.19 -10.12 -22.20
C GLY A 77 18.73 -10.56 -22.06
N PHE A 78 18.07 -10.25 -20.94
CA PHE A 78 16.65 -10.54 -20.71
C PHE A 78 15.84 -9.26 -20.57
N LEU A 79 14.58 -9.29 -21.00
CA LEU A 79 13.63 -8.19 -20.78
C LEU A 79 13.05 -8.30 -19.36
N LEU A 80 13.36 -7.34 -18.51
CA LEU A 80 12.80 -7.19 -17.19
C LEU A 80 11.57 -6.29 -17.26
N ARG A 81 10.48 -6.70 -16.59
CA ARG A 81 9.23 -5.95 -16.49
C ARG A 81 8.92 -5.65 -15.04
N GLY A 82 8.43 -4.45 -14.79
CA GLY A 82 7.93 -4.07 -13.49
C GLY A 82 6.87 -3.00 -13.57
N VAL A 83 6.29 -2.68 -12.43
CA VAL A 83 5.32 -1.60 -12.27
C VAL A 83 5.78 -0.65 -11.19
N ASP A 84 5.88 0.63 -11.53
CA ASP A 84 6.02 1.72 -10.56
C ASP A 84 4.63 2.16 -10.11
N ILE A 85 4.38 1.99 -8.82
CA ILE A 85 3.13 2.33 -8.17
C ILE A 85 3.34 3.69 -7.53
N GLN A 86 2.83 4.72 -8.19
CA GLN A 86 2.92 6.10 -7.74
C GLN A 86 1.69 6.44 -6.91
N VAL A 87 1.88 6.71 -5.62
CA VAL A 87 0.80 7.11 -4.71
C VAL A 87 1.00 8.56 -4.30
N THR A 88 0.00 9.39 -4.57
CA THR A 88 -0.01 10.79 -4.16
C THR A 88 -0.70 10.92 -2.81
N LEU A 89 -0.02 11.55 -1.85
CA LEU A 89 -0.52 11.75 -0.48
C LEU A 89 -0.67 13.24 -0.16
N ASP A 90 -1.77 13.60 0.50
CA ASP A 90 -1.90 14.88 1.21
C ASP A 90 -1.18 14.79 2.55
N SER A 91 -0.12 15.58 2.71
CA SER A 91 0.70 15.56 3.93
C SER A 91 -0.08 15.98 5.18
N ASN A 92 -1.18 16.73 5.03
CA ASN A 92 -1.98 17.21 6.15
C ASN A 92 -2.75 16.09 6.88
N GLY A 93 -2.94 14.94 6.24
CA GLY A 93 -3.60 13.78 6.86
C GLY A 93 -2.68 12.93 7.74
N PHE A 94 -1.40 13.28 7.85
CA PHE A 94 -0.40 12.57 8.62
C PHE A 94 0.15 13.42 9.77
N ALA A 95 0.65 12.78 10.83
CA ALA A 95 1.21 13.50 11.99
C ALA A 95 2.56 14.20 11.70
N GLY A 96 3.21 13.86 10.57
CA GLY A 96 4.49 14.43 10.13
C GLY A 96 5.26 13.48 9.22
N GLU A 97 6.49 13.85 8.86
CA GLU A 97 7.31 13.08 7.91
C GLU A 97 7.60 11.64 8.37
N GLY A 98 7.74 11.41 9.68
CA GLY A 98 7.97 10.07 10.23
C GLY A 98 6.78 9.14 10.00
N ASP A 99 5.56 9.67 10.15
CA ASP A 99 4.32 8.92 9.91
C ASP A 99 4.15 8.58 8.43
N ILE A 100 4.44 9.55 7.55
CA ILE A 100 4.43 9.36 6.09
C ILE A 100 5.46 8.30 5.66
N THR A 101 6.67 8.36 6.19
CA THR A 101 7.75 7.43 5.84
C THR A 101 7.42 6.02 6.30
N LEU A 102 6.88 5.87 7.52
CA LEU A 102 6.44 4.58 8.04
C LEU A 102 5.27 4.01 7.23
N PHE A 103 4.31 4.86 6.85
CA PHE A 103 3.20 4.48 5.98
C PHE A 103 3.70 4.04 4.59
N GLY A 104 4.68 4.74 4.02
CA GLY A 104 5.33 4.34 2.77
C GLY A 104 6.06 3.01 2.86
N GLU A 105 6.76 2.74 3.97
CA GLU A 105 7.39 1.43 4.19
C GLU A 105 6.36 0.30 4.31
N LEU A 106 5.22 0.57 4.96
CA LEU A 106 4.10 -0.38 5.01
C LEU A 106 3.58 -0.66 3.60
N LEU A 107 3.31 0.38 2.80
CA LEU A 107 2.87 0.23 1.42
C LEU A 107 3.89 -0.52 0.56
N HIS A 108 5.18 -0.24 0.73
CA HIS A 108 6.26 -0.91 -0.01
C HIS A 108 6.21 -2.42 0.22
N ARG A 109 6.08 -2.85 1.48
CA ARG A 109 5.93 -4.27 1.85
C ARG A 109 4.60 -4.87 1.43
N PHE A 110 3.54 -4.07 1.42
CA PHE A 110 2.22 -4.51 0.96
C PHE A 110 2.24 -4.81 -0.55
N PHE A 111 2.77 -3.91 -1.37
CA PHE A 111 2.85 -4.10 -2.82
C PHE A 111 3.82 -5.21 -3.22
N ALA A 112 4.88 -5.42 -2.44
CA ALA A 112 5.79 -6.54 -2.61
C ALA A 112 5.10 -7.92 -2.62
N LEU A 113 3.94 -8.06 -1.97
CA LEU A 113 3.17 -9.31 -1.95
C LEU A 113 2.60 -9.69 -3.33
N TYR A 114 2.47 -8.71 -4.23
CA TYR A 114 2.00 -8.89 -5.59
C TYR A 114 3.14 -9.09 -6.61
N ALA A 115 4.40 -8.98 -6.19
CA ALA A 115 5.53 -9.26 -7.07
C ALA A 115 5.67 -10.77 -7.33
N ASP A 116 6.01 -11.12 -8.57
CA ASP A 116 6.24 -12.49 -9.03
C ASP A 116 7.49 -12.57 -9.94
N ILE A 117 7.77 -13.76 -10.48
CA ILE A 117 8.93 -14.01 -11.36
C ILE A 117 8.94 -13.18 -12.66
N HIS A 118 7.78 -12.68 -13.10
CA HIS A 118 7.61 -11.94 -14.36
C HIS A 118 7.43 -10.44 -14.15
N LEU A 119 7.07 -10.00 -12.94
CA LEU A 119 6.77 -8.61 -12.63
C LEU A 119 7.33 -8.22 -11.25
N PHE A 120 8.29 -7.29 -11.25
CA PHE A 120 8.74 -6.61 -10.03
C PHE A 120 7.85 -5.40 -9.71
N THR A 121 7.79 -4.99 -8.45
CA THR A 121 7.04 -3.80 -8.02
C THR A 121 7.99 -2.72 -7.49
N GLN A 122 7.68 -1.46 -7.75
CA GLN A 122 8.35 -0.30 -7.16
C GLN A 122 7.29 0.64 -6.58
N LEU A 123 7.62 1.33 -5.49
CA LEU A 123 6.74 2.31 -4.86
C LEU A 123 7.37 3.70 -4.96
N THR A 124 6.57 4.66 -5.39
CA THR A 124 6.90 6.08 -5.41
C THR A 124 5.80 6.86 -4.69
N LEU A 125 6.12 7.65 -3.67
CA LEU A 125 5.19 8.56 -3.02
C LEU A 125 5.43 10.00 -3.47
N ILE A 126 4.35 10.70 -3.81
CA ILE A 126 4.36 12.14 -4.10
C ILE A 126 3.60 12.87 -3.01
N LEU A 127 4.27 13.77 -2.30
CA LEU A 127 3.69 14.49 -1.16
C LEU A 127 3.16 15.86 -1.58
N GLN A 128 1.85 16.05 -1.49
CA GLN A 128 1.21 17.36 -1.66
C GLN A 128 1.18 18.13 -0.32
N PRO A 129 1.30 19.46 -0.33
CA PRO A 129 1.51 20.32 -1.51
C PRO A 129 2.99 20.47 -1.94
N THR A 130 3.93 19.91 -1.17
CA THR A 130 5.38 20.16 -1.37
C THR A 130 5.96 19.65 -2.69
N GLY A 131 5.33 18.65 -3.31
CA GLY A 131 5.85 17.93 -4.46
C GLY A 131 7.02 17.00 -4.14
N LYS A 132 7.36 16.78 -2.86
CA LYS A 132 8.47 15.91 -2.45
C LYS A 132 8.19 14.48 -2.91
N CYS A 133 9.17 13.89 -3.58
CA CYS A 133 9.11 12.52 -4.06
C CYS A 133 9.93 11.61 -3.13
N LEU A 134 9.34 10.51 -2.67
CA LEU A 134 10.02 9.45 -1.93
C LEU A 134 9.89 8.15 -2.72
N GLN A 135 11.00 7.49 -3.02
CA GLN A 135 11.00 6.29 -3.84
C GLN A 135 11.71 5.15 -3.11
N TRP A 136 11.08 3.98 -3.13
CA TRP A 136 11.63 2.76 -2.57
C TRP A 136 12.34 1.93 -3.65
N THR A 137 13.22 1.06 -3.21
CA THR A 137 13.91 0.11 -4.08
C THR A 137 12.92 -0.84 -4.73
N GLU A 138 13.27 -1.35 -5.91
CA GLU A 138 12.48 -2.37 -6.59
C GLU A 138 12.41 -3.66 -5.76
N HIS A 139 11.22 -4.23 -5.65
CA HIS A 139 11.02 -5.52 -5.04
C HIS A 139 10.91 -6.60 -6.11
N HIS A 140 11.91 -7.48 -6.15
CA HIS A 140 11.96 -8.66 -7.02
C HIS A 140 11.56 -9.90 -6.24
N SER A 141 10.78 -10.80 -6.86
CA SER A 141 10.27 -12.01 -6.22
C SER A 141 10.55 -13.24 -7.09
N GLN A 142 10.88 -14.37 -6.47
CA GLN A 142 11.00 -15.66 -7.16
C GLN A 142 9.69 -16.48 -7.11
N ARG A 143 8.59 -15.87 -6.65
CA ARG A 143 7.29 -16.52 -6.51
C ARG A 143 6.64 -16.75 -7.88
N VAL A 144 6.15 -17.96 -8.11
CA VAL A 144 5.32 -18.27 -9.28
C VAL A 144 3.90 -17.74 -9.05
N PRO A 145 3.26 -17.07 -10.03
CA PRO A 145 1.87 -16.63 -9.92
C PRO A 145 0.95 -17.82 -9.59
N GLY A 146 0.03 -17.62 -8.65
CA GLY A 146 -0.96 -18.63 -8.23
C GLY A 146 -2.30 -18.45 -8.93
#